data_AF-A0A973FTX6-F1
#
_entry.id   AF-A0A973FTX6-F1
#
_cell.length_a   1.000
_cell.length_b   1.000
_cell.length_c   1.000
_cell.angle_alpha   90.00
_cell.angle_beta   90.00
_cell.angle_gamma   90.00
#
_symmetry.space_group_name_H-M   'P 1'
#
loop_
_entity.id
_entity.type
_entity.pdbx_description
1 polymer ?
#
loop_
_entity_poly.entity_id
_entity_poly.type
_entity_poly.pdbx_seq_one_letter_code
_entity_poly.pdbx_strand_id
1 'polypeptide(L)'
;MQTDYSEQDTERAQQAERSSAGMQTQQLSLPDAVGYTPAGQLHAYAGQRANPLAMILIGLGVLLFLTRGISAPGELTGGMVLLTIASCFFFFGFWKRLYGLIIPACILGGLSLGVPFAALTNGISVVWGLALGFLGIFALGRALFGQQSPWPIFPAVPLFAVGLIIAMANMPMMFGLGMIWGPLLLIGAGLYLGWLRR
;
A
#
# COMPACT_ATOMS: atom_id res chain seq x y z
N MET A 1 48.42 -27.17 18.51
CA MET A 1 47.33 -26.94 17.55
C MET A 1 47.91 -26.08 16.45
N GLN A 2 48.23 -26.67 15.30
CA GLN A 2 48.84 -25.99 14.15
C GLN A 2 47.71 -25.36 13.34
N THR A 3 47.72 -24.03 13.22
CA THR A 3 46.80 -23.27 12.37
C THR A 3 47.33 -23.32 10.94
N ASP A 4 46.70 -24.12 10.08
CA ASP A 4 46.89 -24.11 8.64
C ASP A 4 46.41 -22.75 8.08
N TYR A 5 47.37 -21.87 7.82
CA TYR A 5 47.11 -20.65 7.04
C TYR A 5 47.07 -21.04 5.56
N SER A 6 45.92 -20.87 4.93
CA SER A 6 45.73 -21.18 3.52
C SER A 6 46.40 -20.13 2.65
N GLU A 7 47.08 -20.56 1.59
CA GLU A 7 47.78 -19.68 0.65
C GLU A 7 46.86 -18.62 0.00
N GLN A 8 45.54 -18.89 -0.03
CA GLN A 8 44.51 -17.97 -0.53
C GLN A 8 44.36 -16.70 0.31
N ASP A 9 44.62 -16.76 1.62
CA ASP A 9 44.50 -15.60 2.50
C ASP A 9 45.68 -14.63 2.30
N THR A 10 46.86 -15.18 2.01
CA THR A 10 48.07 -14.43 1.68
C THR A 10 47.93 -13.68 0.35
N GLU A 11 47.30 -14.29 -0.65
CA GLU A 11 47.10 -13.68 -1.97
C GLU A 11 46.10 -12.52 -1.96
N ARG A 12 45.01 -12.62 -1.17
CA ARG A 12 44.04 -11.51 -1.02
C ARG A 12 44.65 -10.31 -0.32
N ALA A 13 45.51 -10.52 0.68
CA ALA A 13 46.22 -9.44 1.36
C ALA A 13 47.15 -8.69 0.39
N GLN A 14 47.92 -9.43 -0.43
CA GLN A 14 48.81 -8.83 -1.42
C GLN A 14 48.07 -8.09 -2.55
N GLN A 15 46.87 -8.51 -2.93
CA GLN A 15 46.05 -7.81 -3.92
C GLN A 15 45.47 -6.49 -3.39
N ALA A 16 45.14 -6.43 -2.10
CA ALA A 16 44.74 -5.19 -1.43
C ALA A 16 45.90 -4.18 -1.36
N GLU A 17 47.12 -4.65 -1.16
CA GLU A 17 48.34 -3.82 -1.19
C GLU A 17 48.69 -3.29 -2.59
N ARG A 18 48.37 -4.04 -3.67
CA ARG A 18 48.63 -3.62 -5.06
C ARG A 18 47.61 -2.61 -5.62
N SER A 19 46.44 -2.46 -5.00
CA SER A 19 45.34 -1.64 -5.55
C SER A 19 45.34 -0.17 -5.13
N SER A 20 46.42 0.35 -4.53
CA SER A 20 46.54 1.77 -4.22
C SER A 20 47.93 2.29 -4.52
N ALA A 21 48.00 3.30 -5.37
CA ALA A 21 49.22 3.94 -5.85
C ALA A 21 50.03 4.60 -4.72
N GLY A 22 50.84 3.80 -4.02
CA GLY A 22 51.98 4.25 -3.23
C GLY A 22 51.68 5.10 -1.99
N MET A 23 50.45 5.10 -1.47
CA MET A 23 50.14 5.71 -0.17
C MET A 23 49.71 4.65 0.84
N GLN A 24 50.37 4.63 2.00
CA GLN A 24 49.97 3.81 3.15
C GLN A 24 48.55 4.18 3.55
N THR A 25 47.59 3.30 3.28
CA THR A 25 46.23 3.44 3.78
C THR A 25 46.25 3.07 5.26
N GLN A 26 46.11 4.08 6.11
CA GLN A 26 45.94 3.91 7.54
C GLN A 26 44.69 3.07 7.79
N GLN A 27 44.88 1.83 8.23
CA GLN A 27 43.78 1.00 8.69
C GLN A 27 43.13 1.68 9.90
N LEU A 28 41.88 2.11 9.74
CA LEU A 28 41.05 2.50 10.87
C LEU A 28 40.82 1.26 11.72
N SER A 29 41.49 1.17 12.87
CA SER A 29 41.13 0.23 13.92
C SER A 29 39.71 0.57 14.39
N LEU A 30 38.74 -0.26 14.01
CA LEU A 30 37.40 -0.19 14.59
C LEU A 30 37.48 -0.50 16.10
N PRO A 31 36.83 0.28 16.97
CA PRO A 31 36.71 -0.07 18.37
C PRO A 31 35.94 -1.39 18.53
N ASP A 32 36.50 -2.35 19.26
CA ASP A 32 35.96 -3.67 19.62
C ASP A 32 34.69 -3.64 20.51
N ALA A 33 33.91 -2.55 20.48
CA ALA A 33 32.78 -2.33 21.38
C ALA A 33 31.55 -1.75 20.69
N VAL A 34 31.23 -2.23 19.48
CA VAL A 34 29.87 -2.12 18.96
C VAL A 34 29.51 -3.44 18.32
N GLY A 35 28.71 -4.24 19.03
CA GLY A 35 28.24 -5.54 18.60
C GLY A 35 27.66 -5.48 17.19
N TYR A 36 28.39 -6.05 16.24
CA TYR A 36 27.92 -6.28 14.89
C TYR A 36 26.89 -7.40 14.93
N THR A 37 25.61 -7.06 15.04
CA THR A 37 24.54 -7.99 14.71
C THR A 37 24.53 -8.18 13.20
N PRO A 38 24.72 -9.39 12.67
CA PRO A 38 24.72 -9.62 11.24
C PRO A 38 23.38 -9.16 10.64
N ALA A 39 23.44 -8.43 9.53
CA ALA A 39 22.31 -8.00 8.71
C ALA A 39 21.62 -9.18 7.98
N GLY A 40 21.45 -10.30 8.67
CA GLY A 40 20.71 -11.50 8.27
C GLY A 40 19.52 -11.80 9.17
N GLN A 41 19.27 -11.00 10.21
CA GLN A 41 18.06 -11.09 11.03
C GLN A 41 17.12 -9.91 10.71
N LEU A 42 16.65 -9.88 9.46
CA LEU A 42 15.28 -9.44 9.25
C LEU A 42 14.44 -10.40 10.08
N HIS A 43 13.89 -9.92 11.19
CA HIS A 43 12.83 -10.61 11.91
C HIS A 43 11.81 -11.04 10.85
N ALA A 44 11.82 -12.32 10.52
CA ALA A 44 10.75 -12.94 9.77
C ALA A 44 9.49 -12.56 10.53
N TYR A 45 8.66 -11.72 9.91
CA TYR A 45 7.35 -11.37 10.44
C TYR A 45 6.70 -12.68 10.85
N ALA A 46 6.51 -12.82 12.16
CA ALA A 46 5.92 -13.98 12.79
C ALA A 46 4.70 -14.39 11.95
N GLY A 47 4.68 -15.67 11.55
CA GLY A 47 3.71 -16.23 10.63
C GLY A 47 2.34 -15.60 10.84
N GLN A 48 1.98 -14.71 9.91
CA GLN A 48 0.68 -14.07 9.86
C GLN A 48 -0.31 -15.16 9.51
N ARG A 49 -0.76 -15.89 10.53
CA ARG A 49 -1.87 -16.82 10.44
C ARG A 49 -3.02 -15.98 9.91
N ALA A 50 -3.36 -16.19 8.64
CA ALA A 50 -4.48 -15.54 8.00
C ALA A 50 -5.70 -15.87 8.85
N ASN A 51 -6.18 -14.88 9.62
CA ASN A 51 -7.34 -15.08 10.46
C ASN A 51 -8.54 -15.23 9.52
N PRO A 52 -9.16 -16.42 9.40
CA PRO A 52 -10.27 -16.62 8.46
C PRO A 52 -11.42 -15.68 8.80
N LEU A 53 -11.56 -15.31 10.08
CA LEU A 53 -12.46 -14.26 10.55
C LEU A 53 -12.17 -12.87 9.96
N ALA A 54 -10.90 -12.50 9.79
CA ALA A 54 -10.53 -11.25 9.13
C ALA A 54 -10.86 -11.29 7.63
N MET A 55 -10.65 -12.43 6.97
CA MET A 55 -11.07 -12.62 5.57
C MET A 55 -12.59 -12.60 5.40
N ILE A 56 -13.35 -13.18 6.33
CA ILE A 56 -14.81 -13.12 6.33
C ILE A 56 -15.29 -11.69 6.58
N LEU A 57 -14.69 -10.94 7.51
CA LEU A 57 -15.04 -9.53 7.75
C LEU A 57 -14.70 -8.65 6.54
N ILE A 58 -13.55 -8.86 5.90
CA ILE A 58 -13.17 -8.16 4.67
C ILE A 58 -14.15 -8.52 3.55
N GLY A 59 -14.46 -9.81 3.37
CA GLY A 59 -15.42 -10.28 2.38
C GLY A 59 -16.84 -9.74 2.62
N LEU A 60 -17.30 -9.69 3.88
CA LEU A 60 -18.58 -9.12 4.27
C LEU A 60 -18.61 -7.61 4.08
N GLY A 61 -17.51 -6.92 4.40
CA GLY A 61 -17.34 -5.48 4.17
C GLY A 61 -17.39 -5.15 2.68
N VAL A 62 -16.67 -5.92 1.85
CA VAL A 62 -16.70 -5.81 0.39
C VAL A 62 -18.10 -6.12 -0.14
N LEU A 63 -18.77 -7.17 0.36
CA LEU A 63 -20.13 -7.54 -0.07
C LEU A 63 -21.16 -6.47 0.28
N LEU A 64 -21.14 -5.94 1.50
CA LEU A 64 -22.02 -4.84 1.93
C LEU A 64 -21.73 -3.53 1.19
N PHE A 65 -20.47 -3.31 0.83
CA PHE A 65 -20.04 -2.18 0.01
C PHE A 65 -20.56 -2.30 -1.42
N LEU A 66 -20.46 -3.50 -2.02
CA LEU A 66 -21.01 -3.77 -3.34
C LEU A 66 -22.55 -3.66 -3.36
N THR A 67 -23.25 -4.18 -2.34
CA THR A 67 -24.72 -4.12 -2.32
C THR A 67 -25.26 -2.70 -2.12
N ARG A 68 -24.49 -1.80 -1.51
CA ARG A 68 -24.84 -0.37 -1.40
C ARG A 68 -24.40 0.49 -2.58
N GLY A 69 -23.33 0.15 -3.27
CA GLY A 69 -22.82 0.89 -4.42
C GLY A 69 -23.71 0.81 -5.67
N ILE A 70 -24.72 -0.07 -5.69
CA ILE A 70 -25.58 -0.32 -6.86
C ILE A 70 -26.68 0.76 -7.03
N SER A 71 -26.86 1.69 -6.09
CA SER A 71 -27.97 2.65 -6.11
C SER A 71 -27.86 3.79 -7.14
N ALA A 72 -26.78 3.91 -7.92
CA ALA A 72 -26.62 4.95 -8.95
C ALA A 72 -26.10 4.36 -10.29
N PRO A 73 -26.98 4.00 -11.25
CA PRO A 73 -26.58 3.28 -12.47
C PRO A 73 -25.60 4.06 -13.36
N GLY A 74 -25.62 5.40 -13.35
CA GLY A 74 -24.74 6.24 -14.17
C GLY A 74 -23.28 6.26 -13.70
N GLU A 75 -23.05 6.47 -12.40
CA GLU A 75 -21.70 6.60 -11.83
C GLU A 75 -20.98 5.25 -11.76
N LEU A 76 -21.71 4.17 -11.47
CA LEU A 76 -21.16 2.81 -11.51
C LEU A 76 -20.68 2.45 -12.92
N THR A 77 -21.45 2.80 -13.95
CA THR A 77 -21.08 2.57 -15.35
C THR A 77 -19.80 3.33 -15.72
N GLY A 78 -19.69 4.59 -15.31
CA GLY A 78 -18.46 5.39 -15.51
C GLY A 78 -17.23 4.74 -14.86
N GLY A 79 -17.37 4.28 -13.62
CA GLY A 79 -16.30 3.55 -12.91
C GLY A 79 -15.89 2.26 -13.62
N MET A 80 -16.84 1.47 -14.12
CA MET A 80 -16.55 0.22 -14.85
C MET A 80 -15.85 0.46 -16.20
N VAL A 81 -16.21 1.51 -16.93
CA VAL A 81 -15.52 1.88 -18.18
C VAL A 81 -14.08 2.25 -17.88
N LEU A 82 -13.84 3.09 -16.86
CA LEU A 82 -12.49 3.45 -16.42
C LEU A 82 -11.68 2.22 -15.99
N LEU A 83 -12.29 1.29 -15.27
CA LEU A 83 -11.66 0.03 -14.86
C LEU A 83 -11.23 -0.79 -16.07
N THR A 84 -12.09 -0.88 -17.08
CA THR A 84 -11.85 -1.67 -18.29
C THR A 84 -10.66 -1.11 -19.06
N ILE A 85 -10.59 0.21 -19.20
CA ILE A 85 -9.46 0.90 -19.83
C ILE A 85 -8.19 0.71 -18.99
N ALA A 86 -8.27 0.90 -17.67
CA ALA A 86 -7.15 0.70 -16.75
C ALA A 86 -6.60 -0.73 -16.83
N SER A 87 -7.49 -1.73 -16.95
CA SER A 87 -7.13 -3.15 -17.09
C SER A 87 -6.28 -3.41 -18.33
N CYS A 88 -6.63 -2.81 -19.48
CA CYS A 88 -5.80 -2.88 -20.68
C CYS A 88 -4.40 -2.31 -20.44
N PHE A 89 -4.27 -1.14 -19.80
CA PHE A 89 -2.96 -0.55 -19.49
C PHE A 89 -2.17 -1.35 -18.46
N PHE A 90 -2.81 -1.90 -17.42
CA PHE A 90 -2.17 -2.79 -16.47
C PHE A 90 -1.66 -4.05 -17.15
N PHE A 91 -2.46 -4.68 -18.00
CA PHE A 91 -2.07 -5.87 -18.73
C PHE A 91 -0.82 -5.64 -19.57
N PHE A 92 -0.80 -4.60 -20.43
CA PHE A 92 0.38 -4.29 -21.24
C PHE A 92 1.56 -3.76 -20.41
N GLY A 93 1.29 -2.98 -19.37
CA GLY A 93 2.31 -2.43 -18.46
C GLY A 93 3.06 -3.53 -17.71
N PHE A 94 2.35 -4.56 -17.23
CA PHE A 94 2.96 -5.73 -16.62
C PHE A 94 3.60 -6.66 -17.64
N TRP A 95 2.93 -6.93 -18.77
CA TRP A 95 3.43 -7.85 -19.80
C TRP A 95 4.74 -7.39 -20.42
N LYS A 96 4.84 -6.11 -20.77
CA LYS A 96 6.05 -5.52 -21.37
C LYS A 96 6.99 -4.89 -20.34
N ARG A 97 6.64 -4.95 -19.06
CA ARG A 97 7.36 -4.29 -17.96
C ARG A 97 7.69 -2.82 -18.27
N LEU A 98 6.72 -2.10 -18.82
CA LEU A 98 6.81 -0.69 -19.17
C LEU A 98 6.19 0.19 -18.08
N TYR A 99 7.05 0.84 -17.28
CA TYR A 99 6.59 1.72 -16.19
C TYR A 99 5.69 2.87 -16.68
N GLY A 100 5.95 3.40 -17.88
CA GLY A 100 5.16 4.49 -18.46
C GLY A 100 3.66 4.14 -18.64
N LEU A 101 3.31 2.87 -18.83
CA LEU A 101 1.91 2.43 -18.95
C LEU A 101 1.23 2.23 -17.59
N ILE A 102 2.00 2.00 -16.52
CA ILE A 102 1.46 1.85 -15.17
C ILE A 102 0.95 3.19 -14.63
N ILE A 103 1.56 4.30 -15.04
CA ILE A 103 1.14 5.65 -14.64
C ILE A 103 -0.35 5.90 -14.96
N PRO A 104 -0.80 5.85 -16.24
CA PRO A 104 -2.21 6.02 -16.56
C PRO A 104 -3.08 4.89 -16.00
N ALA A 105 -2.57 3.65 -15.91
CA ALA A 105 -3.31 2.53 -15.34
C ALA A 105 -3.71 2.78 -13.87
N CYS A 106 -2.77 3.23 -13.05
CA CYS A 106 -3.03 3.54 -11.64
C CYS A 106 -3.93 4.75 -11.45
N ILE A 107 -3.79 5.79 -12.29
CA ILE A 107 -4.68 6.97 -12.23
C ILE A 107 -6.11 6.59 -12.59
N LEU A 108 -6.30 5.89 -13.71
CA LEU A 108 -7.62 5.44 -14.16
C LEU A 108 -8.21 4.39 -13.20
N GLY A 109 -7.39 3.49 -12.65
CA GLY A 109 -7.81 2.53 -11.63
C GLY A 109 -8.23 3.21 -10.33
N GLY A 110 -7.47 4.20 -9.86
CA GLY A 110 -7.81 5.01 -8.70
C GLY A 110 -9.12 5.77 -8.89
N LEU A 111 -9.30 6.42 -10.05
CA LEU A 111 -10.55 7.08 -10.42
C LEU A 111 -11.73 6.10 -10.53
N SER A 112 -11.51 4.92 -11.10
CA SER A 112 -12.52 3.86 -11.18
C SER A 112 -13.02 3.43 -9.80
N LEU A 113 -12.15 3.43 -8.78
CA LEU A 113 -12.54 3.18 -7.40
C LEU A 113 -13.28 4.36 -6.76
N GLY A 114 -12.95 5.59 -7.14
CA GLY A 114 -13.54 6.80 -6.55
C GLY A 114 -14.90 7.22 -7.13
N VAL A 115 -15.06 7.12 -8.46
CA VAL A 115 -16.25 7.61 -9.19
C VAL A 115 -17.56 6.96 -8.74
N PRO A 116 -17.66 5.64 -8.49
CA PRO A 116 -18.91 5.01 -8.06
C PRO A 116 -19.45 5.52 -6.71
N PHE A 117 -18.61 6.16 -5.90
CA PHE A 117 -18.98 6.70 -4.58
C PHE A 117 -19.08 8.23 -4.58
N ALA A 118 -18.98 8.87 -5.76
CA ALA A 118 -18.95 10.32 -5.86
C ALA A 118 -20.27 10.92 -5.35
N ALA A 119 -21.43 10.38 -5.75
CA ALA A 119 -22.73 10.81 -5.24
C ALA A 119 -22.87 10.64 -3.73
N LEU A 120 -22.36 9.54 -3.17
CA LEU A 120 -22.48 9.21 -1.74
C LEU A 120 -21.60 10.09 -0.86
N THR A 121 -20.49 10.60 -1.40
CA THR A 121 -19.46 11.30 -0.64
C THR A 121 -19.29 12.75 -1.08
N ASN A 122 -20.23 13.32 -1.83
CA ASN A 122 -20.12 14.67 -2.41
C ASN A 122 -18.79 14.89 -3.18
N GLY A 123 -18.35 13.86 -3.91
CA GLY A 123 -17.13 13.90 -4.72
C GLY A 123 -15.82 13.64 -3.96
N ILE A 124 -15.83 13.50 -2.63
CA ILE A 124 -14.63 13.24 -1.82
C ILE A 124 -13.95 11.92 -2.23
N SER A 125 -14.74 10.90 -2.56
CA SER A 125 -14.24 9.59 -3.00
C SER A 125 -13.37 9.68 -4.26
N VAL A 126 -13.63 10.63 -5.16
CA VAL A 126 -12.82 10.83 -6.38
C VAL A 126 -11.43 11.34 -6.03
N VAL A 127 -11.35 12.27 -5.07
CA VAL A 127 -10.09 12.84 -4.58
C VAL A 127 -9.26 11.75 -3.89
N TRP A 128 -9.90 10.93 -3.06
CA TRP A 128 -9.26 9.77 -2.42
C TRP A 128 -8.84 8.71 -3.43
N GLY A 129 -9.68 8.42 -4.42
CA GLY A 129 -9.37 7.49 -5.51
C GLY A 129 -8.14 7.93 -6.30
N LEU A 130 -8.05 9.21 -6.66
CA LEU A 130 -6.86 9.79 -7.28
C LEU A 130 -5.62 9.70 -6.40
N ALA A 131 -5.74 10.05 -5.10
CA ALA A 131 -4.63 9.95 -4.16
C ALA A 131 -4.10 8.50 -4.06
N LEU A 132 -5.00 7.53 -3.99
CA LEU A 132 -4.66 6.10 -4.02
C LEU A 132 -4.05 5.67 -5.36
N GLY A 133 -4.52 6.24 -6.47
CA GLY A 133 -3.92 6.03 -7.79
C GLY A 133 -2.45 6.46 -7.82
N PHE A 134 -2.16 7.69 -7.38
CA PHE A 134 -0.79 8.19 -7.31
C PHE A 134 0.09 7.41 -6.32
N LEU A 135 -0.46 7.04 -5.16
CA LEU A 135 0.25 6.20 -4.20
C LEU A 135 0.52 4.80 -4.77
N GLY A 136 -0.40 4.28 -5.56
CA GLY A 136 -0.26 3.05 -6.34
C GLY A 136 0.88 3.12 -7.34
N ILE A 137 1.06 4.24 -8.05
CA ILE A 137 2.20 4.45 -8.95
C ILE A 137 3.52 4.31 -8.18
N PHE A 138 3.63 4.97 -7.02
CA PHE A 138 4.83 4.90 -6.19
C PHE A 138 5.08 3.48 -5.67
N ALA A 139 4.05 2.83 -5.13
CA ALA A 139 4.16 1.48 -4.58
C ALA A 139 4.51 0.43 -5.66
N LEU A 140 3.78 0.41 -6.78
CA LEU A 140 4.03 -0.52 -7.88
C LEU A 140 5.36 -0.22 -8.58
N GLY A 141 5.67 1.07 -8.79
CA GLY A 141 6.94 1.51 -9.37
C GLY A 141 8.13 0.99 -8.59
N ARG A 142 8.09 1.12 -7.26
CA ARG A 142 9.15 0.62 -6.37
C ARG A 142 9.19 -0.90 -6.30
N ALA A 143 8.04 -1.56 -6.14
CA ALA A 143 7.97 -3.01 -5.91
C ALA A 143 8.28 -3.85 -7.17
N LEU A 144 7.78 -3.44 -8.34
CA LEU A 144 7.82 -4.26 -9.56
C LEU A 144 8.82 -3.75 -10.62
N PHE A 145 9.07 -2.44 -10.64
CA PHE A 145 9.90 -1.77 -11.64
C PHE A 145 11.21 -1.21 -11.07
N GLY A 146 11.44 -1.32 -9.76
CA GLY A 146 12.65 -0.81 -9.10
C GLY A 146 12.81 0.72 -9.19
N GLN A 147 11.76 1.44 -9.55
CA GLN A 147 11.80 2.89 -9.72
C GLN A 147 11.66 3.60 -8.37
N GLN A 148 12.62 4.46 -8.05
CA GLN A 148 12.68 5.20 -6.78
C GLN A 148 12.28 6.67 -6.94
N SER A 149 11.44 7.00 -7.92
CA SER A 149 11.04 8.38 -8.15
C SER A 149 9.99 8.84 -7.13
N PRO A 150 10.24 9.92 -6.36
CA PRO A 150 9.29 10.43 -5.38
C PRO A 150 8.14 11.22 -6.03
N TRP A 151 8.15 11.42 -7.35
CA TRP A 151 7.19 12.29 -8.03
C TRP A 151 5.71 12.00 -7.72
N PRO A 152 5.24 10.74 -7.64
CA PRO A 152 3.82 10.46 -7.41
C PRO A 152 3.36 10.85 -6.00
N ILE A 153 4.27 11.00 -5.05
CA ILE A 153 3.94 11.38 -3.67
C ILE A 153 3.51 12.85 -3.61
N PHE A 154 4.10 13.72 -4.43
CA PHE A 154 3.79 15.15 -4.42
C PHE A 154 2.32 15.48 -4.69
N PRO A 155 1.62 14.88 -5.67
CA PRO A 155 0.18 15.05 -5.80
C PRO A 155 -0.62 14.18 -4.84
N ALA A 156 -0.12 12.98 -4.46
CA ALA A 156 -0.85 12.08 -3.56
C ALA A 156 -1.10 12.71 -2.18
N VAL A 157 -0.09 13.34 -1.59
CA VAL A 157 -0.17 13.89 -0.21
C VAL A 157 -1.17 15.05 -0.11
N PRO A 158 -1.14 16.10 -0.97
CA PRO A 158 -2.13 17.17 -0.96
C PRO A 158 -3.53 16.67 -1.28
N LEU A 159 -3.70 15.77 -2.27
CA LEU A 159 -5.01 15.22 -2.60
C LEU A 159 -5.58 14.45 -1.41
N PHE A 160 -4.76 13.63 -0.76
CA PHE A 160 -5.18 12.91 0.44
C PHE A 160 -5.51 13.86 1.59
N ALA A 161 -4.67 14.87 1.84
CA ALA A 161 -4.89 15.86 2.89
C ALA A 161 -6.16 16.68 2.66
N VAL A 162 -6.39 17.17 1.43
CA VAL A 162 -7.62 17.88 1.05
C VAL A 162 -8.83 16.96 1.19
N GLY A 163 -8.74 15.72 0.70
CA GLY A 163 -9.80 14.72 0.87
C GLY A 163 -10.12 14.46 2.34
N LEU A 164 -9.09 14.41 3.21
CA LEU A 164 -9.25 14.23 4.65
C LEU A 164 -9.91 15.46 5.30
N ILE A 165 -9.44 16.67 5.00
CA ILE A 165 -10.00 17.92 5.53
C ILE A 165 -11.47 18.06 5.14
N ILE A 166 -11.80 17.80 3.87
CA ILE A 166 -13.19 17.86 3.40
C ILE A 166 -14.03 16.77 4.09
N ALA A 167 -13.51 15.55 4.26
CA ALA A 167 -14.22 14.50 5.00
C ALA A 167 -14.50 14.89 6.46
N MET A 168 -13.51 15.48 7.14
CA MET A 168 -13.66 15.96 8.52
C MET A 168 -14.64 17.13 8.62
N ALA A 169 -14.59 18.07 7.67
CA ALA A 169 -15.51 19.20 7.61
C ALA A 169 -16.97 18.77 7.36
N ASN A 170 -17.17 17.67 6.62
CA ASN A 170 -18.49 17.12 6.31
C ASN A 170 -18.97 16.06 7.31
N MET A 171 -18.21 15.77 8.38
CA MET A 171 -18.62 14.82 9.43
C MET A 171 -19.98 15.12 10.09
N PRO A 172 -20.44 16.37 10.29
CA PRO A 172 -21.77 16.62 10.85
C PRO A 172 -22.90 15.94 10.04
N MET A 173 -22.70 15.77 8.73
CA MET A 173 -23.64 15.11 7.83
C MET A 173 -23.53 13.57 7.91
N MET A 174 -22.33 13.02 8.14
CA MET A 174 -22.11 11.58 8.34
C MET A 174 -22.62 11.07 9.71
N PHE A 175 -22.56 11.91 10.76
CA PHE A 175 -23.20 11.61 12.04
C PHE A 175 -24.73 11.57 11.94
N GLY A 176 -25.34 12.31 11.00
CA GLY A 176 -26.77 12.22 10.71
C GLY A 176 -27.19 10.82 10.21
N LEU A 177 -26.36 10.18 9.39
CA LEU A 177 -26.55 8.77 9.01
C LEU A 177 -26.26 7.83 10.20
N GLY A 178 -25.26 8.14 11.02
CA GLY A 178 -24.96 7.41 12.26
C GLY A 178 -26.11 7.41 13.28
N MET A 179 -26.88 8.50 13.39
CA MET A 179 -28.06 8.59 14.26
C MET A 179 -29.22 7.72 13.81
N ILE A 180 -29.28 7.32 12.53
CA ILE A 180 -30.28 6.35 12.01
C ILE A 180 -29.79 4.92 12.24
N TRP A 181 -28.49 4.67 12.12
CA TRP A 181 -27.88 3.34 12.27
C TRP A 181 -27.65 2.92 13.73
N GLY A 182 -27.41 3.87 14.63
CA GLY A 182 -27.23 3.63 16.07
C GLY A 182 -28.42 2.91 16.70
N PRO A 183 -29.66 3.43 16.56
CA PRO A 183 -30.87 2.75 17.05
C PRO A 183 -31.06 1.37 16.42
N LEU A 184 -30.79 1.22 15.12
CA LEU A 184 -30.97 -0.06 14.41
C LEU A 184 -29.96 -1.13 14.87
N LEU A 185 -28.70 -0.74 15.10
CA LEU A 185 -27.67 -1.61 15.65
C LEU A 185 -27.94 -1.96 17.12
N LEU A 186 -28.50 -1.03 17.90
CA LEU A 186 -28.91 -1.29 19.28
C LEU A 186 -30.08 -2.28 19.34
N ILE A 187 -31.06 -2.14 18.44
CA ILE A 187 -32.18 -3.10 18.28
C ILE A 187 -31.64 -4.46 17.86
N GLY A 188 -30.74 -4.52 16.88
CA GLY A 188 -30.10 -5.76 16.43
C GLY A 188 -29.27 -6.44 17.52
N ALA A 189 -28.49 -5.66 18.29
CA ALA A 189 -27.73 -6.15 19.43
C ALA A 189 -28.64 -6.66 20.55
N GLY A 190 -29.75 -5.98 20.83
CA GLY A 190 -30.77 -6.43 21.79
C GLY A 190 -31.45 -7.73 21.36
N LEU A 191 -31.74 -7.89 20.07
CA LEU A 191 -32.30 -9.11 19.51
C LEU A 191 -31.30 -10.28 19.55
N TYR A 192 -30.04 -10.00 19.26
CA TYR A 192 -28.95 -10.99 19.32
C TYR A 192 -28.68 -11.48 20.76
N LEU A 193 -28.56 -10.56 21.72
CA LEU A 193 -28.42 -10.91 23.15
C LEU A 193 -29.67 -11.59 23.72
N GLY A 194 -30.85 -11.23 23.23
CA GLY A 194 -32.13 -11.84 23.63
C GLY A 194 -32.30 -13.26 23.09
N TRP A 195 -31.80 -13.55 21.89
CA TRP A 195 -31.85 -14.89 21.30
C TRP A 195 -30.83 -15.84 21.95
N LEU A 196 -29.64 -15.36 22.29
CA LEU A 196 -28.58 -16.19 22.90
C LEU A 196 -28.90 -16.73 24.32
N ARG A 197 -30.03 -16.33 24.90
CA ARG A 197 -30.48 -16.73 26.25
C ARG A 197 -31.64 -17.74 26.27
N ARG A 198 -32.01 -18.33 25.13
CA ARG A 198 -32.92 -19.49 25.08
C ARG A 198 -32.20 -20.73 24.58
#